data_AF-A0A1H2G062-F1
#
_entry.id   AF-A0A1H2G062-F1
#
_cell.length_a   1.000
_cell.length_b   1.000
_cell.length_c   1.000
_cell.angle_alpha   90.00
_cell.angle_beta   90.00
_cell.angle_gamma   90.00
#
_symmetry.space_group_name_H-M   'P 1'
#
loop_
_entity.id
_entity.type
_entity.pdbx_description
1 polymer ?
#
loop_
_entity_poly.entity_id
_entity_poly.type
_entity_poly.pdbx_seq_one_letter_code
_entity_poly.pdbx_strand_id
1 'polypeptide(L)'
;MRADKDCATPRRRSAGNALWSLPQRPRRGALAPLLLAILLGCCLASHTASGATPARPGTFGDDNYPPRGALNRLPATPRSHAPGREPKAAPVIRSAAWSWRSNRGMVQGRFQWQERNGRIDYASVCRNERPGSLRYRDCRRGARAAFARLCRERRDPAACHAQNNYSPLR
;
A
#
# COMPACT_ATOMS: atom_id res chain seq x y z
N MET A 1 -47.72 30.59 32.96
CA MET A 1 -46.73 29.54 33.28
C MET A 1 -47.32 28.19 32.87
N ARG A 2 -46.55 27.37 32.14
CA ARG A 2 -46.80 25.97 31.67
C ARG A 2 -47.78 25.87 30.49
N ALA A 3 -47.38 25.56 29.24
CA ALA A 3 -46.51 24.52 28.65
C ALA A 3 -47.17 23.13 28.55
N ASP A 4 -46.89 22.45 27.42
CA ASP A 4 -47.38 21.16 26.89
C ASP A 4 -48.69 21.26 26.06
N LYS A 5 -48.85 20.69 24.85
CA LYS A 5 -48.22 19.50 24.27
C LYS A 5 -48.59 19.39 22.77
N ASP A 6 -47.65 19.63 21.86
CA ASP A 6 -47.82 19.31 20.43
C ASP A 6 -46.71 18.34 20.00
N CYS A 7 -47.01 17.05 20.05
CA CYS A 7 -46.14 15.99 19.56
C CYS A 7 -46.75 15.40 18.27
N ALA A 8 -46.56 16.09 17.15
CA ALA A 8 -46.93 15.59 15.83
C ALA A 8 -45.88 14.57 15.36
N THR A 9 -46.30 13.31 15.28
CA THR A 9 -45.48 12.19 14.78
C THR A 9 -45.83 11.95 13.30
N PRO A 10 -44.89 12.00 12.35
CA PRO A 10 -45.18 11.56 10.99
C PRO A 10 -45.13 10.03 10.88
N ARG A 11 -46.28 9.44 10.51
CA ARG A 11 -46.47 8.04 10.09
C ARG A 11 -45.50 7.68 8.95
N ARG A 12 -44.64 6.68 9.17
CA ARG A 12 -43.90 5.98 8.11
C ARG A 12 -44.88 5.33 7.15
N ARG A 13 -44.81 5.71 5.87
CA ARG A 13 -45.38 4.91 4.77
C ARG A 13 -44.57 3.62 4.64
N SER A 14 -45.30 2.52 4.74
CA SER A 14 -44.85 1.17 4.41
C SER A 14 -44.64 1.10 2.90
N ALA A 15 -43.41 0.76 2.48
CA ALA A 15 -43.07 0.55 1.09
C ALA A 15 -42.50 -0.86 0.93
N GLY A 16 -43.29 -1.70 0.25
CA GLY A 16 -42.87 -2.75 -0.69
C GLY A 16 -41.76 -3.70 -0.24
N ASN A 17 -42.16 -4.92 0.13
CA ASN A 17 -41.32 -6.11 0.03
C ASN A 17 -40.89 -6.32 -1.43
N ALA A 18 -39.69 -5.85 -1.78
CA ALA A 18 -39.00 -6.28 -2.99
C ALA A 18 -38.18 -7.52 -2.64
N LEU A 19 -38.74 -8.70 -2.91
CA LEU A 19 -38.04 -9.97 -2.98
C LEU A 19 -36.95 -9.84 -4.05
N TRP A 20 -35.70 -9.73 -3.62
CA TRP A 20 -34.55 -9.83 -4.51
C TRP A 20 -34.26 -11.32 -4.74
N SER A 21 -34.61 -11.79 -5.92
CA SER A 21 -34.25 -13.11 -6.43
C SER A 21 -32.72 -13.26 -6.48
N LEU A 22 -32.19 -14.27 -5.80
CA LEU A 22 -30.79 -14.67 -5.94
C LEU A 22 -30.57 -15.30 -7.33
N PRO A 23 -29.55 -14.91 -8.10
CA PRO A 23 -29.10 -15.71 -9.23
C PRO A 23 -28.39 -16.98 -8.69
N GLN A 24 -29.00 -18.12 -8.98
CA GLN A 24 -28.47 -19.44 -8.68
C GLN A 24 -27.20 -19.69 -9.50
N ARG A 25 -26.09 -20.01 -8.84
CA ARG A 25 -24.86 -20.48 -9.49
C ARG A 25 -25.04 -21.94 -9.91
N PRO A 26 -24.83 -22.32 -11.19
CA PRO A 26 -24.78 -23.72 -11.56
C PRO A 26 -23.51 -24.37 -10.99
N ARG A 27 -23.73 -25.41 -10.16
CA ARG A 27 -22.70 -26.35 -9.71
C ARG A 27 -22.29 -27.20 -10.90
N ARG A 28 -21.08 -27.00 -11.42
CA ARG A 28 -20.44 -27.94 -12.35
C ARG A 28 -19.74 -29.03 -11.54
N GLY A 29 -20.07 -30.27 -11.89
CA GLY A 29 -19.56 -31.48 -11.27
C GLY A 29 -18.14 -31.84 -11.69
N ALA A 30 -17.51 -32.59 -10.77
CA ALA A 30 -16.68 -33.79 -10.94
C ALA A 30 -15.61 -33.85 -12.05
N LEU A 31 -14.34 -34.06 -11.65
CA LEU A 31 -13.59 -35.33 -11.67
C LEU A 31 -12.06 -35.06 -11.54
N ALA A 32 -11.39 -35.84 -10.69
CA ALA A 32 -9.94 -35.87 -10.43
C ALA A 32 -9.22 -36.80 -11.44
N PRO A 33 -7.97 -37.30 -11.21
CA PRO A 33 -6.67 -36.71 -10.85
C PRO A 33 -5.57 -37.08 -11.89
N LEU A 34 -4.31 -36.64 -11.74
CA LEU A 34 -3.14 -37.41 -12.19
C LEU A 34 -1.83 -36.93 -11.52
N LEU A 35 -1.20 -37.87 -10.83
CA LEU A 35 0.15 -37.83 -10.25
C LEU A 35 1.23 -37.87 -11.32
N LEU A 36 2.38 -37.21 -11.09
CA LEU A 36 3.68 -37.85 -11.32
C LEU A 36 4.78 -37.19 -10.48
N ALA A 37 5.38 -37.99 -9.61
CA ALA A 37 6.59 -37.69 -8.85
C ALA A 37 7.83 -38.06 -9.69
N ILE A 38 8.88 -37.24 -9.64
CA ILE A 38 10.23 -37.64 -10.07
C ILE A 38 11.20 -37.34 -8.94
N LEU A 39 11.85 -38.43 -8.51
CA LEU A 39 12.74 -38.58 -7.38
C LEU A 39 14.20 -38.33 -7.78
N LEU A 40 14.93 -37.68 -6.86
CA LEU A 40 16.25 -38.06 -6.34
C LEU A 40 17.49 -38.13 -7.27
N GLY A 41 18.53 -37.40 -6.86
CA GLY A 41 19.89 -37.97 -6.81
C GLY A 41 20.96 -37.29 -7.65
N CYS A 42 21.87 -36.55 -6.99
CA CYS A 42 23.33 -36.73 -7.09
C CYS A 42 24.05 -35.58 -6.36
N CYS A 43 24.25 -35.76 -5.04
CA CYS A 43 25.45 -35.25 -4.38
C CYS A 43 26.49 -36.36 -4.46
N LEU A 44 27.71 -36.09 -4.91
CA LEU A 44 28.95 -36.61 -4.32
C LEU A 44 30.15 -35.89 -4.95
N ALA A 45 30.88 -35.19 -4.10
CA ALA A 45 32.17 -34.58 -4.38
C ALA A 45 33.28 -35.63 -4.45
N SER A 46 34.36 -35.35 -5.20
CA SER A 46 35.78 -35.49 -4.77
C SER A 46 36.72 -35.43 -5.98
N HIS A 47 37.54 -34.38 -6.08
CA HIS A 47 38.81 -34.40 -6.83
C HIS A 47 39.76 -33.36 -6.21
N THR A 48 40.81 -33.82 -5.53
CA THR A 48 42.15 -33.19 -5.48
C THR A 48 43.12 -34.33 -5.13
N ALA A 49 43.92 -34.84 -6.07
CA ALA A 49 45.19 -34.32 -6.57
C ALA A 49 46.33 -34.36 -5.53
N SER A 50 47.16 -35.41 -5.63
CA SER A 50 48.51 -35.47 -5.05
C SER A 50 49.47 -34.59 -5.85
N GLY A 51 50.46 -33.98 -5.20
CA GLY A 51 51.56 -33.32 -5.90
C GLY A 51 52.51 -32.57 -4.97
N ALA A 52 53.68 -33.16 -4.73
CA ALA A 52 54.78 -32.62 -3.96
C ALA A 52 55.38 -31.32 -4.55
N THR A 53 55.96 -30.54 -3.64
CA THR A 53 56.66 -29.25 -3.81
C THR A 53 57.87 -29.35 -4.76
N PRO A 54 58.21 -28.26 -5.47
CA PRO A 54 59.55 -27.70 -5.24
C PRO A 54 59.68 -26.17 -5.30
N ALA A 55 60.78 -25.72 -4.68
CA ALA A 55 61.44 -24.40 -4.65
C ALA A 55 61.19 -23.54 -3.40
N ARG A 56 62.29 -23.11 -2.77
CA ARG A 56 62.39 -22.20 -1.61
C ARG A 56 62.42 -20.74 -2.07
N PRO A 57 61.48 -19.92 -1.59
CA PRO A 57 61.66 -18.48 -1.49
C PRO A 57 61.37 -17.97 -0.07
N GLY A 58 62.19 -17.05 0.42
CA GLY A 58 61.78 -16.12 1.48
C GLY A 58 62.65 -16.12 2.74
N THR A 59 63.71 -15.32 2.74
CA THR A 59 63.92 -14.47 3.92
C THR A 59 62.88 -13.36 3.84
N PHE A 60 61.88 -13.41 4.71
CA PHE A 60 60.89 -12.37 4.87
C PHE A 60 61.56 -11.18 5.56
N GLY A 61 61.94 -10.17 4.79
CA GLY A 61 62.48 -8.91 5.30
C GLY A 61 61.62 -7.75 4.82
N ASP A 62 61.50 -6.72 5.64
CA ASP A 62 60.70 -5.51 5.34
C ASP A 62 61.16 -4.80 4.06
N ASP A 63 62.42 -5.02 3.64
CA ASP A 63 62.99 -4.50 2.40
C ASP A 63 62.43 -5.16 1.13
N ASN A 64 61.76 -6.31 1.23
CA ASN A 64 61.24 -7.06 0.08
C ASN A 64 59.77 -6.76 -0.26
N TYR A 65 59.16 -5.77 0.38
CA TYR A 65 57.81 -5.32 0.02
C TYR A 65 57.75 -3.79 -0.13
N PRO A 66 58.22 -3.23 -1.27
CA PRO A 66 57.90 -1.85 -1.58
C PRO A 66 56.39 -1.72 -1.80
N PRO A 67 55.67 -0.86 -1.05
CA PRO A 67 54.24 -0.68 -1.24
C PRO A 67 53.98 -0.14 -2.64
N ARG A 68 53.26 -0.92 -3.46
CA ARG A 68 52.83 -0.45 -4.77
C ARG A 68 51.81 0.66 -4.56
N GLY A 69 52.04 1.84 -5.15
CA GLY A 69 51.09 2.95 -5.12
C GLY A 69 49.70 2.50 -5.60
N ALA A 70 48.64 3.20 -5.16
CA ALA A 70 47.27 2.81 -5.46
C ALA A 70 47.02 2.75 -6.99
N LEU A 71 47.08 1.55 -7.57
CA LEU A 71 46.90 1.31 -9.00
C LEU A 71 45.46 1.57 -9.47
N ASN A 72 44.51 1.71 -8.53
CA ASN A 72 43.10 1.96 -8.81
C ASN A 72 42.64 3.28 -8.20
N ARG A 73 43.01 4.42 -8.81
CA ARG A 73 42.40 5.72 -8.49
C ARG A 73 41.30 6.00 -9.51
N LEU A 74 40.06 5.68 -9.15
CA LEU A 74 38.88 6.05 -9.94
C LEU A 74 38.74 7.58 -9.94
N PRO A 75 38.41 8.22 -11.08
CA PRO A 75 38.16 9.66 -11.09
C PRO A 75 36.94 9.97 -10.21
N ALA A 76 37.01 11.09 -9.48
CA ALA A 76 35.87 11.58 -8.74
C ALA A 76 34.71 11.81 -9.72
N THR A 77 33.53 11.28 -9.41
CA THR A 77 32.35 11.55 -10.23
C THR A 77 32.07 13.05 -10.22
N PRO A 78 31.77 13.67 -11.38
CA PRO A 78 31.46 15.09 -11.42
C PRO A 78 30.26 15.37 -10.51
N ARG A 79 30.41 16.39 -9.67
CA ARG A 79 29.43 16.78 -8.67
C ARG A 79 28.24 17.43 -9.39
N SER A 80 27.24 16.63 -9.76
CA SER A 80 26.00 17.14 -10.35
C SER A 80 25.41 18.22 -9.44
N HIS A 81 25.26 19.44 -9.93
CA HIS A 81 24.55 20.48 -9.21
C HIS A 81 23.12 20.02 -8.98
N ALA A 82 22.68 20.00 -7.72
CA ALA A 82 21.31 19.65 -7.39
C ALA A 82 20.39 20.65 -8.13
N PRO A 83 19.38 20.17 -8.89
CA PRO A 83 18.46 21.07 -9.55
C PRO A 83 17.83 21.99 -8.50
N GLY A 84 17.80 23.29 -8.80
CA GLY A 84 17.21 24.29 -7.94
C GLY A 84 15.83 23.84 -7.48
N ARG A 85 15.57 23.95 -6.18
CA ARG A 85 14.31 23.48 -5.56
C ARG A 85 13.18 24.35 -6.08
N GLU A 86 12.53 23.92 -7.16
CA GLU A 86 11.34 24.58 -7.69
C GLU A 86 10.29 24.68 -6.57
N PRO A 87 9.67 25.86 -6.34
CA PRO A 87 8.71 26.05 -5.28
C PRO A 87 7.48 25.18 -5.55
N LYS A 88 7.42 24.02 -4.89
CA LYS A 88 6.26 23.12 -4.93
C LYS A 88 5.05 23.86 -4.37
N ALA A 89 3.99 23.96 -5.16
CA ALA A 89 2.72 24.52 -4.73
C ALA A 89 2.31 23.97 -3.35
N ALA A 90 1.82 24.86 -2.48
CA ALA A 90 1.41 24.48 -1.13
C ALA A 90 0.31 23.41 -1.19
N PRO A 91 0.37 22.38 -0.33
CA PRO A 91 -0.68 21.37 -0.27
C PRO A 91 -1.99 22.00 0.22
N VAL A 92 -3.10 21.67 -0.44
CA VAL A 92 -4.44 22.07 0.01
C VAL A 92 -4.98 21.00 0.94
N ILE A 93 -5.36 21.35 2.16
CA ILE A 93 -5.98 20.41 3.09
C ILE A 93 -7.50 20.42 2.89
N ARG A 94 -8.06 19.23 2.66
CA ARG A 94 -9.50 19.00 2.50
C ARG A 94 -10.02 18.07 3.59
N SER A 95 -11.33 18.06 3.79
CA SER A 95 -11.98 17.15 4.72
C SER A 95 -13.37 16.74 4.23
N ALA A 96 -13.80 15.54 4.62
CA ALA A 96 -15.14 15.03 4.34
C ALA A 96 -15.61 14.08 5.44
N ALA A 97 -16.93 13.88 5.49
CA ALA A 97 -17.55 12.86 6.31
C ALA A 97 -17.47 11.50 5.62
N TRP A 98 -17.21 10.46 6.41
CA TRP A 98 -17.17 9.08 5.99
C TRP A 98 -18.04 8.22 6.89
N SER A 99 -18.57 7.13 6.34
CA SER A 99 -19.23 6.08 7.10
C SER A 99 -18.90 4.72 6.49
N TRP A 100 -18.87 3.69 7.33
CA TRP A 100 -18.53 2.33 6.94
C TRP A 100 -19.31 1.34 7.79
N ARG A 101 -19.74 0.23 7.18
CA ARG A 101 -20.39 -0.87 7.90
C ARG A 101 -19.36 -1.92 8.29
N SER A 102 -19.08 -2.00 9.59
CA SER A 102 -18.23 -3.05 10.18
C SER A 102 -19.08 -4.23 10.66
N ASN A 103 -18.42 -5.31 11.06
CA ASN A 103 -19.07 -6.43 11.76
C ASN A 103 -19.64 -6.04 13.13
N ARG A 104 -19.20 -4.93 13.72
CA ARG A 104 -19.68 -4.40 15.01
C ARG A 104 -20.75 -3.32 14.84
N GLY A 105 -21.17 -3.03 13.61
CA GLY A 105 -22.17 -2.00 13.30
C GLY A 105 -21.64 -0.88 12.41
N MET A 106 -22.47 0.15 12.27
CA MET A 106 -22.16 1.35 11.49
C MET A 106 -21.16 2.22 12.24
N VAL A 107 -20.07 2.60 11.58
CA VAL A 107 -19.07 3.52 12.11
C VAL A 107 -18.98 4.73 11.18
N GLN A 108 -18.77 5.90 11.75
CA GLN A 108 -18.73 7.15 11.00
C GLN A 108 -17.75 8.13 11.63
N GLY A 109 -17.32 9.10 10.84
CA GLY A 109 -16.41 10.13 11.30
C GLY A 109 -16.11 11.15 10.22
N ARG A 110 -15.09 11.96 10.50
CA ARG A 110 -14.49 12.88 9.52
C ARG A 110 -13.06 12.45 9.26
N PHE A 111 -12.62 12.66 8.03
CA PHE A 111 -11.24 12.41 7.64
C PHE A 111 -10.72 13.61 6.86
N GLN A 112 -9.40 13.77 6.89
CA GLN A 112 -8.71 14.81 6.15
C GLN A 112 -7.75 14.18 5.15
N TRP A 113 -7.44 14.92 4.09
CA TRP A 113 -6.42 14.58 3.11
C TRP A 113 -5.78 15.85 2.55
N GLN A 114 -4.62 15.69 1.93
CA GLN A 114 -3.89 16.73 1.23
C GLN A 114 -4.03 16.51 -0.28
N GLU A 115 -4.22 17.61 -1.00
CA GLU A 115 -4.17 17.67 -2.46
C GLU A 115 -2.92 18.43 -2.89
N ARG A 116 -2.21 17.88 -3.87
CA ARG A 116 -1.06 18.51 -4.52
C ARG A 116 -1.26 18.42 -6.03
N ASN A 117 -1.21 19.55 -6.72
CA ASN A 117 -1.40 19.63 -8.17
C ASN A 117 -2.68 18.93 -8.67
N GLY A 118 -3.81 19.13 -7.96
CA GLY A 118 -5.09 18.51 -8.29
C GLY A 118 -5.17 16.99 -8.07
N ARG A 119 -4.18 16.40 -7.38
CA ARG A 119 -4.15 14.98 -7.04
C ARG A 119 -4.13 14.78 -5.53
N ILE A 120 -4.94 13.84 -5.05
CA ILE A 120 -4.99 13.47 -3.65
C ILE A 120 -3.72 12.67 -3.30
N ASP A 121 -3.05 13.08 -2.23
CA ASP A 121 -1.98 12.29 -1.60
C ASP A 121 -2.61 11.19 -0.74
N TYR A 122 -2.54 9.94 -1.21
CA TYR A 122 -3.15 8.80 -0.54
C TYR A 122 -2.55 8.50 0.84
N ALA A 123 -1.29 8.86 1.08
CA ALA A 123 -0.65 8.68 2.39
C ALA A 123 -1.19 9.68 3.43
N SER A 124 -1.77 10.79 2.97
CA SER A 124 -2.36 11.79 3.84
C SER A 124 -3.77 11.45 4.34
N VAL A 125 -4.43 10.48 3.71
CA VAL A 125 -5.81 10.09 4.00
C VAL A 125 -5.90 9.45 5.39
N CYS A 126 -6.85 9.92 6.21
CA CYS A 126 -7.08 9.42 7.57
C CYS A 126 -5.90 9.61 8.53
N ARG A 127 -5.01 10.58 8.27
CA ARG A 127 -3.90 10.93 9.16
C ARG A 127 -4.31 11.38 10.56
N ASN A 128 -5.58 11.76 10.75
CA ASN A 128 -6.14 12.10 12.06
C ASN A 128 -6.36 10.88 12.96
N GLU A 129 -6.36 9.67 12.40
CA GLU A 129 -6.51 8.43 13.15
C GLU A 129 -5.14 7.78 13.40
N ARG A 130 -4.99 7.10 14.54
CA ARG A 130 -3.74 6.41 14.89
C ARG A 130 -3.47 5.27 13.90
N PRO A 131 -2.31 5.23 13.20
CA PRO A 131 -1.97 4.14 12.29
C PRO A 131 -2.07 2.76 12.97
N GLY A 132 -2.59 1.78 12.24
CA GLY A 132 -2.79 0.41 12.76
C GLY A 132 -4.03 0.21 13.64
N SER A 133 -4.72 1.28 14.04
CA SER A 133 -5.98 1.15 14.79
C SER A 133 -7.12 0.61 13.91
N LEU A 134 -8.11 -0.03 14.54
CA LEU A 134 -9.35 -0.44 13.85
C LEU A 134 -10.06 0.76 13.22
N ARG A 135 -10.05 1.91 13.90
CA ARG A 135 -10.60 3.17 13.39
C ARG A 135 -9.88 3.66 12.14
N TYR A 136 -8.55 3.58 12.09
CA TYR A 136 -7.78 3.91 10.89
C TYR A 136 -8.18 3.02 9.70
N ARG A 137 -8.29 1.70 9.92
CA ARG A 137 -8.72 0.76 8.87
C ARG A 137 -10.14 1.05 8.38
N ASP A 138 -11.07 1.29 9.30
CA ASP A 138 -12.46 1.62 8.96
C ASP A 138 -12.56 2.98 8.26
N CYS A 139 -11.78 3.97 8.70
CA CYS A 139 -11.66 5.28 8.07
C CYS A 139 -11.19 5.15 6.64
N ARG A 140 -10.14 4.37 6.36
CA ARG A 140 -9.66 4.20 4.98
C ARG A 140 -10.69 3.51 4.09
N ARG A 141 -11.46 2.55 4.61
CA ARG A 141 -12.57 1.91 3.88
C ARG A 141 -13.70 2.91 3.58
N GLY A 142 -14.11 3.67 4.59
CA GLY A 142 -15.11 4.72 4.46
C GLY A 142 -14.67 5.87 3.54
N ALA A 143 -13.39 6.21 3.55
CA ALA A 143 -12.80 7.24 2.69
C ALA A 143 -12.92 6.88 1.21
N ARG A 144 -12.75 5.60 0.83
CA ARG A 144 -12.99 5.17 -0.57
C ARG A 144 -14.44 5.40 -1.00
N ALA A 145 -15.39 5.05 -0.15
CA ALA A 145 -16.80 5.32 -0.41
C ALA A 145 -17.09 6.83 -0.45
N ALA A 146 -16.45 7.61 0.41
CA ALA A 146 -16.56 9.07 0.42
C ALA A 146 -15.98 9.70 -0.85
N PHE A 147 -14.84 9.24 -1.37
CA PHE A 147 -14.28 9.71 -2.65
C PHE A 147 -15.22 9.38 -3.82
N ALA A 148 -15.80 8.19 -3.84
CA ALA A 148 -16.80 7.84 -4.84
C ALA A 148 -18.03 8.77 -4.78
N ARG A 149 -18.48 9.10 -3.56
CA ARG A 149 -19.57 10.04 -3.32
C ARG A 149 -19.21 11.45 -3.78
N LEU A 150 -18.04 11.96 -3.41
CA LEU A 150 -17.55 13.28 -3.82
C LEU A 150 -17.40 13.41 -5.34
N CYS A 151 -16.93 12.35 -6.01
CA CYS A 151 -16.88 12.31 -7.46
C CYS A 151 -18.28 12.45 -8.08
N ARG A 152 -19.27 11.75 -7.53
CA ARG A 152 -20.66 11.81 -8.03
C ARG A 152 -21.36 13.15 -7.73
N GLU A 153 -21.22 13.65 -6.50
CA GLU A 153 -21.94 14.83 -6.02
C GLU A 153 -21.31 16.14 -6.48
N ARG A 154 -19.97 16.25 -6.43
CA ARG A 154 -19.24 17.50 -6.68
C ARG A 154 -18.48 17.51 -8.00
N ARG A 155 -18.42 16.37 -8.70
CA ARG A 155 -17.58 16.18 -9.91
C ARG A 155 -16.14 16.61 -9.71
N ASP A 156 -15.64 16.43 -8.48
CA ASP A 156 -14.26 16.78 -8.14
C ASP A 156 -13.29 15.82 -8.88
N PRO A 157 -12.40 16.33 -9.75
CA PRO A 157 -11.53 15.48 -10.55
C PRO A 157 -10.53 14.69 -9.70
N ALA A 158 -10.07 15.26 -8.59
CA ALA A 158 -9.13 14.61 -7.68
C ALA A 158 -9.81 13.44 -6.95
N ALA A 159 -11.06 13.65 -6.51
CA ALA A 159 -11.87 12.59 -5.91
C ALA A 159 -12.26 11.50 -6.92
N CYS A 160 -12.59 11.86 -8.16
CA CYS A 160 -12.88 10.90 -9.23
C CYS A 160 -11.67 10.02 -9.58
N HIS A 161 -10.48 10.63 -9.66
CA HIS A 161 -9.25 9.86 -9.82
C HIS A 161 -9.00 8.94 -8.61
N ALA A 162 -9.21 9.43 -7.39
CA ALA A 162 -9.03 8.65 -6.18
C ALA A 162 -10.02 7.49 -6.05
N GLN A 163 -11.28 7.62 -6.46
CA GLN A 163 -12.27 6.55 -6.41
C GLN A 163 -11.76 5.23 -7.02
N ASN A 164 -11.05 5.32 -8.14
CA ASN A 164 -10.55 4.17 -8.89
C ASN A 164 -9.17 3.68 -8.43
N ASN A 165 -8.32 4.59 -7.96
CA ASN A 165 -6.90 4.30 -7.68
C ASN A 165 -6.56 4.14 -6.19
N TYR A 166 -7.40 4.67 -5.29
CA TYR A 166 -7.16 4.61 -3.86
C TYR A 166 -7.48 3.21 -3.30
N SER A 167 -6.46 2.58 -2.71
CA SER A 167 -6.59 1.27 -2.04
C SER A 167 -6.61 1.42 -0.51
N PRO A 168 -7.72 1.06 0.17
CA PRO A 168 -7.84 1.18 1.62
C PRO A 168 -6.94 0.26 2.44
N LEU A 169 -6.28 -0.72 1.81
CA LEU A 169 -5.52 -1.78 2.49
C LEU A 169 -4.02 -1.77 2.15
N ARG A 170 -3.54 -0.81 1.35
CA ARG A 170 -2.11 -0.67 1.02
C ARG A 170 -1.29 0.02 2.11
#